data_AF-A0A0L8ICK9-F1
#
_entry.id   AF-A0A0L8ICK9-F1
#
_cell.length_a   1.000
_cell.length_b   1.000
_cell.length_c   1.000
_cell.angle_alpha   90.00
_cell.angle_beta   90.00
_cell.angle_gamma   90.00
#
_symmetry.space_group_name_H-M   'P 1'
#
loop_
_entity.id
_entity.type
_entity.pdbx_description
1 polymer ?
#
loop_
_entity_poly.entity_id
_entity_poly.type
_entity_poly.pdbx_seq_one_letter_code
_entity_poly.pdbx_strand_id
1 'polypeptide(L)' 'MANDVLTCVDQLFLPGEIVRDLKDIDEQENKIVLEPGFRVQEKQVLLTKPGILHFKQYITYWIDCH' A
#
# COMPACT_ATOMS: atom_id res chain seq x y z
N MET A 1 3.16 7.57 -15.68
CA MET A 1 2.98 8.54 -14.57
C MET A 1 2.93 7.73 -13.31
N ALA A 2 4.07 7.61 -12.61
CA ALA A 2 4.14 6.92 -11.34
C ALA A 2 3.55 7.87 -10.29
N ASN A 3 2.34 7.57 -9.81
CA ASN A 3 1.74 8.36 -8.75
C ASN A 3 2.50 8.05 -7.46
N ASP A 4 3.22 9.03 -6.96
CA ASP A 4 3.88 9.01 -5.67
C ASP A 4 2.88 8.55 -4.61
N VAL A 5 3.15 7.39 -4.00
CA VAL A 5 2.33 6.70 -2.99
C VAL A 5 1.93 7.60 -1.81
N LEU A 6 2.63 8.72 -1.61
CA LEU A 6 2.32 9.75 -0.62
C LEU A 6 1.07 10.57 -0.95
N THR A 7 0.61 10.61 -2.20
CA THR A 7 -0.56 11.42 -2.61
C THR A 7 -1.92 10.76 -2.35
N CYS A 8 -1.95 9.47 -2.01
CA CYS A 8 -3.21 8.73 -1.85
C CYS A 8 -3.56 8.41 -0.38
N VAL A 9 -2.85 8.99 0.59
CA VAL A 9 -3.16 8.83 2.03
C VAL A 9 -4.50 9.51 2.34
N ASP A 10 -5.30 8.90 3.21
CA ASP A 10 -6.66 9.33 3.60
C ASP A 10 -7.72 9.26 2.47
N GLN A 11 -7.48 8.41 1.47
CA GLN A 11 -8.46 8.11 0.43
C GLN A 11 -9.13 6.75 0.66
N LEU A 12 -10.37 6.63 0.21
CA LEU A 12 -11.07 5.35 0.14
C LEU A 12 -10.46 4.53 -1.00
N PHE A 13 -10.08 3.30 -0.67
CA PHE A 13 -9.66 2.32 -1.65
C PHE A 13 -10.58 1.10 -1.68
N LEU A 14 -10.60 0.43 -2.83
CA LEU A 14 -11.37 -0.78 -3.07
C LEU A 14 -10.47 -2.03 -3.23
N PRO A 15 -11.01 -3.24 -2.99
CA PRO A 15 -10.30 -4.48 -3.26
C PRO A 15 -9.85 -4.58 -4.72
N GLY A 16 -8.60 -4.95 -4.93
CA GLY A 16 -7.96 -5.04 -6.25
C GLY A 16 -7.25 -3.77 -6.68
N GLU A 17 -7.39 -2.65 -5.97
CA GLU A 17 -6.61 -1.45 -6.26
C GLU A 17 -5.15 -1.61 -5.82
N ILE A 18 -4.25 -0.98 -6.59
CA ILE A 18 -2.81 -1.01 -6.38
C ILE A 18 -2.42 0.20 -5.54
N VAL A 19 -1.88 -0.06 -4.36
CA VAL A 19 -1.43 0.99 -3.43
C VAL A 19 0.01 1.38 -3.71
N ARG A 20 0.84 0.40 -4.08
CA ARG A 20 2.26 0.62 -4.32
C ARG A 20 2.81 -0.35 -5.33
N ASP A 21 3.53 0.18 -6.30
CA ASP A 21 4.34 -0.61 -7.22
C ASP A 21 5.76 -0.76 -6.63
N LEU A 22 6.24 -1.99 -6.48
CA LEU A 22 7.55 -2.32 -5.92
C LEU A 22 8.60 -2.52 -7.03
N LYS A 23 8.31 -2.20 -8.30
CA LYS A 23 9.24 -2.41 -9.42
C LYS A 23 10.55 -1.62 -9.33
N ASP A 24 10.55 -0.48 -8.65
CA ASP A 24 11.72 0.40 -8.48
C ASP A 24 12.39 0.29 -7.10
N ILE A 25 12.01 -0.69 -6.29
CA ILE A 25 12.53 -0.81 -4.91
C ILE A 25 13.65 -1.84 -4.88
N ASP A 26 14.87 -1.37 -4.66
CA ASP A 26 16.05 -2.19 -4.42
C ASP A 26 15.76 -3.17 -3.26
N GLU A 27 15.88 -4.48 -3.54
CA GLU A 27 15.41 -5.57 -2.67
C GLU A 27 16.07 -5.58 -1.27
N GLN A 28 17.12 -4.78 -1.06
CA GLN A 28 17.87 -4.69 0.19
C GLN A 28 17.37 -3.65 1.19
N GLU A 29 16.61 -2.62 0.80
CA GLU A 29 16.45 -1.42 1.66
C GLU A 29 15.05 -1.16 2.25
N ASN A 30 14.01 -1.92 1.93
CA ASN A 30 12.65 -1.62 2.43
C ASN A 30 11.95 -2.82 3.07
N LYS A 31 12.15 -3.01 4.38
CA LYS A 31 11.25 -3.81 5.22
C LYS A 31 9.94 -3.04 5.39
N ILE A 32 9.00 -3.27 4.49
CA ILE A 32 7.63 -2.75 4.60
C ILE A 32 6.81 -3.66 5.51
N VAL A 33 6.03 -3.05 6.41
CA VAL A 33 5.07 -3.79 7.26
C VAL A 33 3.70 -3.60 6.63
N LEU A 34 3.12 -4.71 6.19
CA LEU A 34 1.77 -4.77 5.61
C LEU A 34 0.82 -5.39 6.63
N GLU A 35 -0.15 -4.61 7.06
CA GLU A 35 -1.22 -5.07 7.96
C GLU A 35 -2.21 -6.00 7.23
N PRO A 36 -3.10 -6.72 7.94
CA PRO A 36 -4.16 -7.50 7.32
C PRO A 36 -5.06 -6.61 6.44
N GLY A 37 -5.34 -7.08 5.22
CA GLY A 37 -6.08 -6.30 4.21
C GLY A 37 -5.23 -5.92 3.00
N PHE A 38 -3.91 -6.11 3.07
CA PHE A 38 -3.01 -6.00 1.93
C PHE A 38 -2.57 -7.37 1.41
N ARG A 39 -2.29 -7.44 0.11
CA ARG A 39 -1.74 -8.61 -0.56
C ARG A 39 -0.60 -8.20 -1.48
N VAL A 40 0.53 -8.89 -1.39
CA VAL A 40 1.62 -8.73 -2.36
C VAL A 40 1.38 -9.69 -3.52
N GLN A 41 1.38 -9.17 -4.73
CA GLN A 41 1.29 -9.96 -5.96
C GLN A 41 2.24 -9.36 -7.00
N GLU A 42 3.14 -10.18 -7.56
CA GLU A 42 3.99 -9.79 -8.69
C GLU A 42 4.72 -8.44 -8.53
N LYS A 43 5.25 -8.18 -7.34
CA LYS A 43 5.92 -6.91 -6.97
C LYS A 43 4.97 -5.70 -6.90
N GLN A 44 3.69 -5.91 -6.65
CA GLN A 44 2.71 -4.87 -6.39
C GLN A 44 2.01 -5.16 -5.07
N VAL A 45 1.72 -4.11 -4.32
CA VAL A 45 0.89 -4.19 -3.11
C VAL A 45 -0.53 -3.82 -3.49
N LEU A 46 -1.41 -4.80 -3.39
CA LEU A 46 -2.83 -4.69 -3.68
C LEU A 46 -3.64 -4.70 -2.39
N LEU A 47 -4.82 -4.10 -2.45
CA LEU A 47 -5.80 -4.17 -1.38
C LEU A 47 -6.74 -5.36 -1.57
N THR A 48 -7.12 -5.96 -0.45
CA THR A 48 -8.07 -7.08 -0.41
C THR A 48 -9.35 -6.72 0.33
N LYS A 49 -9.35 -5.58 1.05
CA LYS A 49 -10.52 -5.05 1.74
C LYS A 49 -10.73 -3.58 1.36
N PRO A 50 -11.98 -3.13 1.25
CA PRO A 50 -12.28 -1.72 1.10
C PRO A 50 -12.01 -0.99 2.41
N GLY A 51 -11.51 0.24 2.32
CA GLY A 51 -11.32 1.09 3.49
C GLY A 51 -10.42 2.27 3.22
N ILE A 52 -10.13 3.04 4.27
CA ILE A 52 -9.31 4.25 4.15
C ILE A 52 -7.85 3.87 4.34
N LEU A 53 -7.01 4.23 3.35
CA LEU A 53 -5.58 3.98 3.42
C LEU A 53 -4.89 5.01 4.30
N HIS A 54 -4.17 4.54 5.30
CA HIS A 54 -3.32 5.39 6.12
C HIS A 54 -1.85 5.01 5.98
N PHE A 55 -0.99 6.02 6.08
CA PHE A 55 0.45 5.89 6.03
C PHE A 55 1.08 6.50 7.27
N LYS A 56 2.00 5.76 7.90
CA LYS A 56 2.81 6.26 9.00
C LYS A 56 4.27 6.35 8.60
N GLN A 57 4.95 7.34 9.18
CA GLN A 57 6.30 7.84 8.89
C GLN A 57 7.46 6.81 8.93
N TYR A 58 7.17 5.51 9.04
CA TYR A 58 8.11 4.39 9.04
C TYR A 58 7.68 3.26 8.10
N ILE A 59 7.12 3.62 6.93
CA ILE A 59 6.79 2.69 5.84
C ILE A 59 5.72 1.64 6.22
N THR A 60 4.91 1.95 7.24
CA THR A 60 3.77 1.14 7.66
C THR A 60 2.51 1.64 6.96
N TYR A 61 1.80 0.72 6.32
CA TYR A 61 0.49 0.97 5.72
C TYR A 61 -0.56 0.16 6.46
N TRP A 62 -1.67 0.80 6.83
CA TRP A 62 -2.86 0.12 7.34
C TRP A 62 -4.11 0.63 6.65
N ILE A 63 -5.15 -0.19 6.67
CA ILE A 63 -6.48 0.20 6.19
C ILE A 63 -7.39 0.27 7.39
N ASP A 64 -8.06 1.40 7.57
CA ASP A 64 -9.20 1.45 8.45
C ASP A 64 -10.42 0.90 7.70
N CYS A 65 -10.81 -0.33 8.04
CA CYS A 65 -12.02 -0.98 7.54
C CYS A 65 -13.09 -0.85 8.64
N HIS A 66 -14.17 -0.11 8.36
CA HIS A 66 -15.28 0.08 9.29
C HIS A 66 -16.44 -0.88 9.04
#